data_AF-A0A3B9LS60-F1
#
_entry.id   AF-A0A3B9LS60-F1
#
_cell.length_a   1.000
_cell.length_b   1.000
_cell.length_c   1.000
_cell.angle_alpha   90.00
_cell.angle_beta   90.00
_cell.angle_gamma   90.00
#
_symmetry.space_group_name_H-M   'P 1'
#
loop_
_entity.id
_entity.type
_entity.pdbx_description
1 polymer ?
#
loop_
_entity_poly.entity_id
_entity_poly.type
_entity_poly.pdbx_seq_one_letter_code
_entity_poly.pdbx_strand_id
1 'polypeptide(L)' 'MAKRALITGITGQDGSYLAEHLLALGYEVHGLVRRVALEDPERRFTRIAHLLDRVQLHPASLES' A
#
# COMPACT_ATOMS: atom_id res chain seq x y z
N MET A 1 14.37 9.21 13.32
CA MET A 1 13.18 9.36 12.47
C MET A 1 13.14 8.17 11.53
N ALA A 2 12.01 7.45 11.43
CA ALA A 2 11.84 6.39 10.45
C ALA A 2 11.82 7.01 9.04
N LYS A 3 12.48 6.38 8.07
CA LYS A 3 12.43 6.83 6.67
C LYS A 3 11.03 6.54 6.12
N ARG A 4 10.52 7.44 5.26
CA ARG A 4 9.20 7.30 4.65
C ARG A 4 9.33 6.84 3.21
N ALA A 5 8.44 5.94 2.79
CA ALA A 5 8.34 5.49 1.41
C ALA A 5 6.89 5.58 0.93
N LEU A 6 6.70 6.07 -0.29
CA LEU A 6 5.41 6.07 -0.99
C LEU A 6 5.46 5.04 -2.12
N ILE A 7 4.57 4.05 -2.08
CA ILE A 7 4.47 2.99 -3.09
C ILE A 7 3.23 3.23 -3.95
N THR A 8 3.43 3.53 -5.23
CA THR A 8 2.38 3.45 -6.24
C THR A 8 2.18 2.00 -6.63
N GLY A 9 0.92 1.57 -6.79
CA GLY A 9 0.63 0.17 -7.11
C GLY A 9 0.91 -0.80 -5.94
N ILE A 10 0.77 -0.34 -4.69
CA ILE A 10 1.01 -1.16 -3.48
C ILE A 10 0.21 -2.46 -3.45
N THR A 11 -0.96 -2.50 -4.09
CA THR A 11 -1.84 -3.68 -4.16
C THR A 11 -1.42 -4.69 -5.24
N GLY A 12 -0.43 -4.33 -6.07
CA GLY A 12 0.18 -5.24 -7.04
C GLY A 12 1.10 -6.25 -6.37
N GLN A 13 1.62 -7.21 -7.14
CA GLN A 13 2.55 -8.21 -6.63
C GLN A 13 3.83 -7.56 -6.11
N ASP A 14 4.53 -6.80 -6.95
CA ASP A 14 5.80 -6.18 -6.56
C ASP A 14 5.60 -5.13 -5.47
N GLY A 15 4.48 -4.40 -5.52
CA GLY A 15 4.10 -3.44 -4.51
C GLY A 15 3.92 -4.07 -3.12
N SER A 16 3.30 -5.26 -3.04
CA SER A 16 3.13 -5.96 -1.77
C SER A 16 4.45 -6.48 -1.21
N TYR A 17 5.31 -7.06 -2.05
CA TYR A 17 6.63 -7.54 -1.62
C TYR A 17 7.54 -6.38 -1.20
N LEU A 18 7.51 -5.26 -1.93
CA LEU A 18 8.27 -4.06 -1.58
C LEU A 18 7.80 -3.46 -0.26
N ALA A 19 6.47 -3.40 -0.02
CA ALA A 19 5.91 -2.92 1.23
C ALA A 19 6.39 -3.76 2.42
N GLU A 20 6.33 -5.10 2.30
CA GLU A 20 6.82 -6.02 3.33
C GLU A 20 8.31 -5.82 3.61
N HIS A 21 9.14 -5.74 2.56
CA HIS A 21 10.57 -5.52 2.69
C HIS A 21 10.90 -4.19 3.38
N LEU A 22 10.26 -3.09 2.99
CA LEU A 22 10.50 -1.77 3.58
C LEU A 22 10.02 -1.69 5.03
N LEU A 23 8.89 -2.31 5.36
CA LEU A 23 8.42 -2.44 6.74
C LEU A 23 9.41 -3.22 7.61
N ALA A 24 10.02 -4.29 7.08
CA ALA A 24 11.06 -5.05 7.79
C ALA A 24 12.34 -4.23 8.03
N LEU A 25 12.64 -3.27 7.15
CA LEU A 25 13.74 -2.32 7.31
C LEU A 25 13.39 -1.12 8.24
N GLY A 26 12.19 -1.08 8.82
CA GLY A 26 11.77 -0.02 9.73
C GLY A 26 11.31 1.27 9.05
N TYR A 27 10.88 1.20 7.78
CA TYR A 27 10.27 2.33 7.09
C TYR A 27 8.81 2.53 7.52
N GLU A 28 8.37 3.78 7.50
CA GLU A 28 6.95 4.13 7.45
C GLU A 28 6.49 4.04 5.99
N VAL A 29 5.63 3.07 5.70
CA VAL A 29 5.17 2.78 4.34
C VAL A 29 3.79 3.39 4.10
N HIS A 30 3.70 4.20 3.05
CA HIS A 30 2.47 4.75 2.52
C HIS A 30 2.18 4.13 1.16
N GLY A 31 0.93 3.75 0.92
CA GLY A 31 0.49 3.14 -0.33
C GLY A 31 -0.54 3.99 -1.05
N LEU A 32 -0.40 4.18 -2.35
CA LEU A 32 -1.45 4.78 -3.17
C LEU A 32 -2.38 3.70 -3.69
N VAL A 33 -3.68 3.91 -3.48
CA VAL A 33 -4.75 3.05 -3.97
C VAL A 33 -5.74 3.87 -4.79
N ARG A 34 -6.33 3.25 -5.82
CA ARG A 34 -7.43 3.90 -6.56
C ARG A 34 -8.61 4.09 -5.62
N ARG A 35 -9.33 5.21 -5.72
CA ARG A 35 -10.52 5.49 -4.90
C ARG A 35 -11.53 4.34 -4.93
N VAL A 36 -11.80 3.79 -6.11
CA VAL A 36 -12.69 2.61 -6.32
C VAL A 36 -12.22 1.33 -5.62
N ALA A 37 -10.97 1.23 -5.18
CA ALA A 37 -10.49 0.05 -4.45
C ALA A 37 -10.93 0.05 -2.98
N LEU A 38 -11.31 1.20 -2.44
CA LEU A 38 -11.85 1.32 -1.08
C LEU A 38 -13.29 0.80 -0.97
N GLU A 39 -14.01 0.65 -2.08
CA GLU A 39 -15.38 0.13 -2.12
C GLU A 39 -15.47 -1.39 -1.93
N ASP A 40 -14.38 -2.11 -2.21
CA ASP A 40 -14.29 -3.56 -2.02
C ASP A 40 -12.89 -3.97 -1.51
N PRO A 41 -12.53 -3.58 -0.26
CA PRO A 41 -11.19 -3.82 0.28
C PRO A 41 -10.86 -5.30 0.37
N GLU A 42 -11.82 -6.16 0.72
CA GLU A 42 -11.59 -7.60 0.89
C GLU A 42 -11.08 -8.26 -0.40
N ARG A 43 -11.62 -7.88 -1.56
CA ARG A 43 -11.14 -8.41 -2.85
C ARG A 43 -9.93 -7.65 -3.38
N ARG A 44 -9.88 -6.33 -3.19
CA ARG A 44 -8.86 -5.46 -3.79
C ARG A 44 -7.53 -5.50 -3.05
N PHE A 45 -7.54 -5.77 -1.75
CA PHE A 45 -6.37 -5.72 -0.87
C PHE A 45 -5.87 -7.08 -0.41
N THR A 46 -6.35 -8.18 -1.02
CA THR A 46 -5.92 -9.56 -0.70
C THR A 46 -4.41 -9.73 -0.54
N ARG A 47 -3.60 -9.12 -1.42
CA ARG A 47 -2.13 -9.19 -1.38
C ARG A 47 -1.49 -8.45 -0.21
N ILE A 48 -2.15 -7.43 0.33
CA ILE A 48 -1.64 -6.61 1.43
C ILE A 48 -2.47 -6.77 2.71
N ALA A 49 -3.39 -7.74 2.75
CA ALA A 49 -4.32 -7.92 3.87
C ALA A 49 -3.57 -8.06 5.22
N HIS A 50 -2.47 -8.81 5.22
CA HIS A 50 -1.58 -9.00 6.37
C HIS A 50 -0.71 -7.78 6.73
N LEU A 51 -0.72 -6.74 5.90
CA LEU A 51 0.04 -5.50 6.08
C LEU A 51 -0.84 -4.31 6.42
N LEU A 52 -2.17 -4.43 6.35
CA LEU A 52 -3.11 -3.29 6.47
C LEU A 52 -2.93 -2.50 7.77
N ASP A 53 -2.62 -3.17 8.88
CA ASP A 53 -2.39 -2.51 10.18
C ASP A 53 -1.03 -1.78 10.27
N ARG A 54 -0.17 -1.95 9.26
CA ARG A 54 1.22 -1.46 9.25
C ARG A 54 1.49 -0.46 8.13
N VAL A 55 0.56 -0.29 7.20
CA VAL A 55 0.67 0.65 6.07
C VAL A 55 -0.40 1.72 6.16
N GLN A 56 -0.10 2.91 5.65
CA GLN A 56 -1.09 3.97 5.48
C GLN A 56 -1.52 4.05 4.02
N LEU A 57 -2.80 3.81 3.73
CA LEU A 57 -3.33 3.85 2.37
C LEU A 57 -3.93 5.24 2.06
N HIS A 58 -3.53 5.80 0.93
CA HIS A 58 -4.01 7.07 0.42
C HIS A 58 -4.82 6.85 -0.86
N PRO A 59 -6.11 7.25 -0.90
CA PRO A 59 -6.87 7.23 -2.13
C PRO A 59 -6.36 8.32 -3.08
N ALA A 60 -6.08 7.94 -4.32
CA ALA A 60 -5.75 8.88 -5.39
C ALA A 60 -6.45 8.50 -6.70
N SER A 61 -6.64 9.50 -7.56
CA SER A 61 -7.04 9.31 -8.95
C SER A 61 -5.85 9.57 -9.86
N LEU A 62 -5.66 8.72 -10.86
CA LEU A 62 -4.76 8.97 -11.99
C LEU A 62 -5.64 9.44 -13.13
N GLU A 63 -6.17 10.64 -12.99
CA GLU A 63 -6.85 11.35 -14.08
C GLU A 63 -5.82 12.31 -14.70
N SER A 64 -5.79 12.37 -16.03
CA SER A 64 -5.00 13.34 -16.79
C SER A 64 -5.77 14.63 -16.98
#